data_AF-A0A818TCR7-F1
#
_entry.id   AF-A0A818TCR7-F1
#
_cell.length_a   1.000
_cell.length_b   1.000
_cell.length_c   1.000
_cell.angle_alpha   90.00
_cell.angle_beta   90.00
_cell.angle_gamma   90.00
#
_symmetry.space_group_name_H-M   'P 1'
#
loop_
_entity.id
_entity.type
_entity.pdbx_description
1 polymer ?
#
loop_
_entity_poly.entity_id
_entity_poly.type
_entity_poly.pdbx_seq_one_letter_code
_entity_poly.pdbx_strand_id
1 'polypeptide(L)'
;RWLEYVYDSTTSFKFLDVFTSSVESFINHGKKQKIVNGVDIETAERAAENIRRQFSSMIDPVEYEKLLDTQERRLSQKAMLAALMISLYHPQPCFQQAYQMLGLLMDIDALIASWRHKHILLVQRQIGQKPGTGGTGGFSYLHQTAK
;
A
#
# COMPACT_ATOMS: atom_id res chain seq x y z
N ARG A 1 5.50 15.09 -1.38
CA ARG A 1 6.01 16.18 -2.24
C ARG A 1 6.77 15.69 -3.47
N TRP A 2 7.94 15.03 -3.37
CA TRP A 2 8.66 14.56 -4.59
C TRP A 2 7.79 13.65 -5.48
N LEU A 3 7.09 12.68 -4.90
CA LEU A 3 6.15 11.82 -5.65
C LEU A 3 5.01 12.58 -6.33
N GLU A 4 4.51 13.66 -5.72
CA GLU A 4 3.45 14.48 -6.32
C GLU A 4 3.99 15.27 -7.51
N TYR A 5 5.22 15.77 -7.41
CA TYR A 5 5.91 16.39 -8.52
C TYR A 5 6.12 15.42 -9.68
N VAL A 6 6.52 14.17 -9.40
CA VAL A 6 6.63 13.13 -10.43
C VAL A 6 5.29 12.93 -11.14
N TYR A 7 4.19 12.81 -10.39
CA TYR A 7 2.84 12.70 -10.96
C TYR A 7 2.50 13.89 -11.88
N ASP A 8 2.66 15.12 -11.36
CA ASP A 8 2.31 16.34 -12.08
C ASP A 8 3.22 16.54 -13.32
N SER A 9 4.49 16.11 -13.28
CA SER A 9 5.38 16.14 -14.46
C SER A 9 4.95 15.18 -15.58
N THR A 10 4.19 14.14 -15.25
CA THR A 10 3.67 13.13 -16.20
C THR A 10 2.25 13.42 -16.67
N THR A 11 1.74 14.65 -16.49
CA THR A 11 0.36 15.03 -16.83
C THR A 11 -0.01 14.71 -18.29
N SER A 12 0.95 14.74 -19.23
CA SER A 12 0.73 14.37 -20.63
C SER A 12 0.29 12.92 -20.84
N PHE A 13 0.70 12.01 -19.96
CA PHE A 13 0.45 10.57 -20.05
C PHE A 13 -0.92 10.14 -19.47
N LYS A 14 -1.65 11.05 -18.78
CA LYS A 14 -2.96 10.79 -18.14
C LYS A 14 -3.04 9.40 -17.48
N PHE A 15 -2.06 9.08 -16.64
CA PHE A 15 -1.87 7.74 -16.06
C PHE A 15 -3.14 7.17 -15.42
N LEU A 16 -3.91 7.98 -14.68
CA LEU A 16 -5.13 7.53 -14.01
C LEU A 16 -6.18 6.99 -15.00
N ASP A 17 -6.33 7.61 -16.16
CA ASP A 17 -7.31 7.20 -17.17
C ASP A 17 -6.89 5.86 -17.80
N VAL A 18 -5.61 5.73 -18.13
CA VAL A 18 -5.02 4.50 -18.67
C VAL A 18 -5.11 3.37 -17.65
N PHE A 19 -4.80 3.66 -16.39
CA PHE A 19 -4.88 2.71 -15.28
C PHE A 19 -6.31 2.23 -15.08
N THR A 20 -7.29 3.14 -15.00
CA THR A 20 -8.71 2.80 -14.82
C THR A 20 -9.21 1.93 -15.96
N SER A 21 -8.91 2.31 -17.20
CA SER A 21 -9.29 1.53 -18.39
C SER A 21 -8.67 0.13 -18.39
N SER A 22 -7.41 0.03 -17.96
CA SER A 22 -6.69 -1.25 -17.86
C SER A 22 -7.28 -2.15 -16.77
N VAL A 23 -7.65 -1.59 -15.61
CA VAL A 23 -8.31 -2.32 -14.52
C VAL A 23 -9.68 -2.83 -14.97
N GLU A 24 -10.47 -2.00 -15.66
CA GLU A 24 -11.77 -2.44 -16.20
C GLU A 24 -11.62 -3.56 -17.23
N SER A 25 -10.65 -3.44 -18.14
CA SER A 25 -10.33 -4.49 -19.11
C SER A 25 -9.92 -5.79 -18.42
N PHE A 26 -9.06 -5.72 -17.40
CA PHE A 26 -8.64 -6.87 -16.60
C PHE A 26 -9.82 -7.55 -15.91
N ILE A 27 -10.71 -6.77 -15.27
CA ILE A 27 -11.90 -7.29 -14.59
C ILE A 27 -12.83 -7.97 -15.59
N ASN A 28 -13.09 -7.32 -16.73
CA ASN A 28 -13.96 -7.86 -17.77
C ASN A 28 -13.40 -9.14 -18.39
N HIS A 29 -12.09 -9.20 -18.63
CA HIS A 29 -11.41 -10.39 -19.12
C HIS A 29 -11.51 -11.53 -18.10
N GLY A 30 -11.18 -11.26 -16.83
CA GLY A 30 -11.28 -12.24 -15.75
C GLY A 30 -12.70 -12.79 -15.55
N LYS A 31 -13.72 -11.93 -15.69
CA LYS A 31 -15.13 -12.35 -15.68
C LYS A 31 -15.45 -13.29 -16.83
N LYS A 32 -15.11 -12.91 -18.06
CA LYS A 32 -15.35 -13.74 -19.26
C LYS A 32 -14.68 -15.11 -19.14
N GLN A 33 -13.43 -15.15 -18.67
CA GLN A 33 -12.69 -16.40 -18.51
C GLN A 33 -13.35 -17.34 -17.48
N LYS A 34 -13.86 -16.80 -16.37
CA LYS A 34 -14.60 -17.60 -15.38
C LYS A 34 -15.88 -18.21 -15.94
N ILE A 35 -16.64 -17.42 -16.72
CA ILE A 35 -17.87 -17.89 -17.38
C ILE A 35 -17.55 -19.01 -18.37
N VAL A 36 -16.49 -18.85 -19.18
CA VAL A 36 -16.02 -19.89 -20.11
C VAL A 36 -15.61 -21.18 -19.38
N ASN A 37 -15.03 -21.05 -18.19
CA ASN A 37 -14.65 -22.19 -17.35
C ASN A 37 -15.83 -22.83 -16.59
N GLY A 38 -17.08 -22.43 -16.89
CA GLY A 38 -18.29 -23.02 -16.31
C GLY A 38 -18.67 -22.49 -14.93
N VAL A 39 -18.08 -21.37 -14.47
CA VAL A 39 -18.54 -20.67 -13.26
C VAL A 39 -19.82 -19.91 -13.57
N ASP A 40 -20.79 -20.01 -12.67
CA ASP A 40 -22.05 -19.27 -12.78
C ASP A 40 -21.82 -17.74 -12.88
N ILE A 41 -22.69 -17.08 -13.65
CA ILE A 41 -22.59 -15.66 -13.97
C ILE A 41 -22.63 -14.81 -12.69
N GLU A 42 -23.52 -15.13 -11.75
CA GLU A 42 -23.66 -14.39 -10.49
C GLU A 42 -22.37 -14.45 -9.66
N THR A 43 -21.78 -15.64 -9.58
CA THR A 43 -20.53 -15.86 -8.85
C THR A 43 -19.36 -15.14 -9.53
N ALA A 44 -19.30 -15.16 -10.87
CA ALA A 44 -18.30 -14.44 -11.63
C ALA A 44 -18.43 -12.91 -11.47
N GLU A 45 -19.66 -12.39 -11.45
CA GLU A 45 -19.94 -10.96 -11.23
C GLU A 45 -19.59 -10.51 -9.81
N ARG A 46 -19.94 -11.30 -8.79
CA ARG A 46 -19.56 -10.99 -7.41
C ARG A 46 -18.04 -10.93 -7.23
N ALA A 47 -17.31 -11.83 -7.87
CA ALA A 47 -15.85 -11.81 -7.83
C ALA A 47 -15.27 -10.58 -8.56
N ALA A 48 -15.84 -10.21 -9.70
CA ALA A 48 -15.46 -9.00 -10.44
C ALA A 48 -15.69 -7.73 -9.61
N GLU A 49 -16.83 -7.66 -8.91
CA GLU A 49 -17.19 -6.54 -8.05
C GLU A 49 -16.28 -6.43 -6.83
N ASN A 50 -15.89 -7.55 -6.22
CA ASN A 50 -14.91 -7.53 -5.13
C ASN A 50 -13.55 -6.94 -5.58
N ILE A 51 -13.08 -7.30 -6.77
CA ILE A 51 -11.83 -6.74 -7.32
C ILE A 51 -12.02 -5.25 -7.61
N ARG A 52 -13.15 -4.85 -8.20
CA ARG A 52 -13.47 -3.44 -8.45
C ARG A 52 -13.41 -2.60 -7.17
N ARG A 53 -13.99 -3.10 -6.07
CA ARG A 53 -13.96 -2.45 -4.75
C ARG A 53 -12.56 -2.30 -4.17
N GLN A 54 -11.65 -3.23 -4.44
CA GLN A 54 -10.27 -3.09 -3.99
C GLN A 54 -9.59 -1.88 -4.66
N PHE A 55 -9.82 -1.70 -5.96
CA PHE A 55 -9.25 -0.59 -6.73
C PHE A 55 -10.01 0.73 -6.59
N SER A 56 -11.32 0.70 -6.27
CA SER A 56 -12.14 1.91 -6.14
C SER A 56 -11.57 2.89 -5.11
N SER A 57 -11.05 2.36 -3.99
CA SER A 57 -10.38 3.14 -2.95
C SER A 57 -9.14 3.91 -3.40
N MET A 58 -8.56 3.57 -4.56
CA MET A 58 -7.40 4.28 -5.12
C MET A 58 -7.80 5.27 -6.22
N ILE A 59 -8.87 4.96 -6.96
CA ILE A 59 -9.33 5.73 -8.12
C ILE A 59 -10.20 6.91 -7.67
N ASP A 60 -11.12 6.71 -6.72
CA ASP A 60 -12.04 7.74 -6.26
C ASP A 60 -11.35 8.69 -5.26
N PRO A 61 -11.20 9.99 -5.58
CA PRO A 61 -10.60 10.97 -4.68
C PRO A 61 -11.34 11.11 -3.34
N VAL A 62 -12.67 11.00 -3.34
CA VAL A 62 -13.50 11.22 -2.14
C VAL A 62 -13.32 10.07 -1.15
N GLU A 63 -13.32 8.83 -1.64
CA GLU A 63 -13.04 7.66 -0.81
C GLU A 63 -11.58 7.66 -0.33
N TYR A 64 -10.65 8.13 -1.16
CA TYR A 64 -9.25 8.24 -0.76
C TYR A 64 -9.05 9.24 0.39
N GLU A 65 -9.75 10.37 0.36
CA GLU A 65 -9.67 11.40 1.41
C GLU A 65 -10.13 10.85 2.77
N LYS A 66 -11.21 10.06 2.79
CA LYS A 66 -11.66 9.37 4.02
C LYS A 66 -10.57 8.48 4.62
N LEU A 67 -9.77 7.80 3.79
CA LEU A 67 -8.66 6.94 4.25
C LEU A 67 -7.47 7.74 4.78
N LEU A 68 -7.32 9.00 4.37
CA LEU A 68 -6.33 9.92 4.94
C LEU A 68 -6.80 10.40 6.32
N ASP A 69 -8.08 10.71 6.47
CA ASP A 69 -8.68 11.13 7.74
C ASP A 69 -8.60 10.04 8.80
N THR A 70 -8.86 8.78 8.43
CA THR A 70 -8.74 7.63 9.34
C THR A 70 -7.28 7.19 9.61
N GLN A 71 -6.29 7.84 8.98
CA GLN A 71 -4.87 7.49 9.03
C GLN A 71 -4.54 6.07 8.53
N GLU A 72 -5.47 5.41 7.82
CA GLU A 72 -5.21 4.13 7.14
C GLU A 72 -4.25 4.29 5.97
N ARG A 73 -4.20 5.50 5.37
CA ARG A 73 -3.19 5.90 4.39
C ARG A 73 -2.47 7.17 4.85
N ARG A 74 -1.17 7.25 4.51
CA ARG A 74 -0.31 8.39 4.84
C ARG A 74 0.11 9.24 3.64
N LEU A 75 0.14 8.64 2.44
CA LEU A 75 0.50 9.31 1.20
C LEU A 75 -0.73 9.94 0.56
N SER A 76 -0.61 11.15 0.03
CA SER A 76 -1.66 11.76 -0.80
C SER A 76 -1.97 10.88 -2.02
N GLN A 77 -3.18 11.01 -2.57
CA GLN A 77 -3.61 10.19 -3.71
C GLN A 77 -2.64 10.32 -4.90
N LYS A 78 -2.22 11.55 -5.23
CA LYS A 78 -1.22 11.80 -6.28
C LYS A 78 0.12 11.10 -6.00
N ALA A 79 0.60 11.17 -4.75
CA ALA A 79 1.84 10.50 -4.38
C ALA A 79 1.74 8.98 -4.50
N MET A 80 0.59 8.41 -4.13
CA MET A 80 0.32 6.98 -4.26
C MET A 80 0.25 6.54 -5.73
N LEU A 81 -0.43 7.31 -6.58
CA LEU A 81 -0.50 7.06 -8.03
C LEU A 81 0.89 7.14 -8.67
N ALA A 82 1.73 8.09 -8.27
CA ALA A 82 3.11 8.17 -8.74
C ALA A 82 3.94 6.96 -8.30
N ALA A 83 3.84 6.54 -7.04
CA ALA A 83 4.55 5.36 -6.54
C ALA A 83 4.11 4.08 -7.27
N LEU A 84 2.81 3.96 -7.55
CA LEU A 84 2.26 2.87 -8.36
C LEU A 84 2.81 2.92 -9.80
N MET A 85 2.81 4.09 -10.43
CA MET A 85 3.37 4.28 -11.76
C MET A 85 4.85 3.89 -11.81
N ILE A 86 5.67 4.37 -10.87
CA ILE A 86 7.10 3.99 -10.77
C ILE A 86 7.24 2.48 -10.64
N SER A 87 6.39 1.83 -9.85
CA SER A 87 6.45 0.38 -9.63
C SER A 87 6.09 -0.43 -10.89
N LEU A 88 5.07 0.01 -11.64
CA LEU A 88 4.62 -0.63 -12.87
C LEU A 88 5.59 -0.41 -14.04
N TYR A 89 6.18 0.78 -14.12
CA TYR A 89 7.10 1.19 -15.19
C TYR A 89 8.57 1.21 -14.75
N HIS A 90 8.96 0.44 -13.73
CA HIS A 90 10.35 0.38 -13.30
C HIS A 90 11.36 -0.20 -14.33
N PRO A 91 10.96 -1.04 -15.32
CA PRO A 91 11.91 -1.49 -16.35
C PRO A 91 12.42 -0.35 -17.25
N GLN A 92 11.70 0.78 -17.29
CA GLN A 92 12.10 1.96 -18.03
C GLN A 92 13.27 2.64 -17.29
N PRO A 93 14.36 3.00 -17.99
CA PRO A 93 15.56 3.58 -17.36
C PRO A 93 15.29 4.84 -16.51
N CYS A 94 14.26 5.62 -16.84
CA CYS A 94 13.89 6.83 -16.10
C CYS A 94 13.29 6.55 -14.70
N PHE A 95 12.75 5.35 -14.46
CA PHE A 95 12.12 4.99 -13.19
C PHE A 95 12.94 4.00 -12.36
N GLN A 96 14.07 3.51 -12.88
CA GLN A 96 14.86 2.50 -12.19
C GLN A 96 15.42 2.99 -10.84
N GLN A 97 16.02 4.18 -10.80
CA GLN A 97 16.55 4.74 -9.53
C GLN A 97 15.42 5.12 -8.58
N ALA A 98 14.31 5.63 -9.11
CA ALA A 98 13.11 5.96 -8.33
C ALA A 98 12.54 4.71 -7.64
N TYR A 99 12.45 3.60 -8.37
CA TYR A 99 11.98 2.32 -7.85
C TYR A 99 12.91 1.76 -6.76
N GLN A 100 14.23 1.82 -6.98
CA GLN A 100 15.21 1.43 -5.96
C GLN A 100 15.08 2.27 -4.68
N MET A 101 14.87 3.59 -4.80
CA MET A 101 14.66 4.46 -3.65
C MET A 101 13.41 4.07 -2.86
N LEU A 102 12.30 3.77 -3.55
CA LEU A 102 11.07 3.28 -2.90
C LEU A 102 11.30 1.95 -2.17
N GLY A 103 12.08 1.04 -2.79
CA GLY A 103 12.51 -0.21 -2.16
C GLY A 103 13.27 0.03 -0.86
N LEU A 104 14.30 0.88 -0.89
CA LEU A 104 15.11 1.21 0.28
C LEU A 104 14.30 1.85 1.41
N LEU A 105 13.29 2.65 1.09
CA LEU A 105 12.38 3.21 2.10
C LEU A 105 11.55 2.14 2.80
N MET A 106 11.05 1.15 2.06
CA MET A 106 10.36 0.00 2.63
C MET A 106 11.31 -0.87 3.47
N ASP A 107 12.55 -1.05 3.01
CA ASP A 107 13.57 -1.79 3.75
C ASP A 107 13.89 -1.11 5.10
N ILE A 108 13.99 0.21 5.12
CA ILE A 108 14.19 0.98 6.36
C ILE A 108 13.05 0.73 7.35
N ASP A 109 11.80 0.78 6.89
CA ASP A 109 10.62 0.53 7.75
C ASP A 109 10.65 -0.89 8.33
N ALA A 110 10.93 -1.89 7.48
CA ALA A 110 11.07 -3.29 7.90
C ALA A 110 12.22 -3.49 8.90
N LEU A 111 13.37 -2.82 8.71
CA LEU A 111 14.51 -2.89 9.61
C LEU A 111 14.20 -2.25 10.97
N ILE A 112 13.51 -1.11 11.00
CA ILE A 112 13.07 -0.47 12.24
C ILE A 112 12.07 -1.37 12.99
N ALA A 113 11.10 -1.96 12.30
CA ALA A 113 10.16 -2.90 12.89
C ALA A 113 10.87 -4.14 13.48
N SER A 114 11.84 -4.70 12.74
CA SER A 114 12.68 -5.81 13.21
C SER A 114 13.48 -5.43 14.46
N TRP A 115 14.07 -4.24 14.48
CA TRP A 115 14.80 -3.73 15.64
C TRP A 115 13.88 -3.57 16.86
N ARG A 116 12.68 -2.97 16.70
CA ARG A 116 11.70 -2.82 17.79
C ARG A 116 11.30 -4.17 18.38
N HIS A 117 11.05 -5.16 17.51
CA HIS A 117 10.71 -6.50 17.95
C HIS A 117 11.84 -7.17 18.75
N LYS A 118 13.07 -7.13 18.23
CA LYS A 118 14.25 -7.66 18.94
C LYS A 118 14.47 -6.97 20.29
N HIS A 119 14.26 -5.65 20.34
CA HIS A 119 14.35 -4.86 21.56
C HIS A 119 13.29 -5.29 22.60
N ILE A 120 12.05 -5.53 22.18
CA ILE A 120 10.98 -6.06 23.04
C ILE A 120 11.38 -7.39 23.67
N LEU A 121 11.91 -8.33 22.89
CA LEU A 121 12.34 -9.63 23.39
C LEU A 121 13.47 -9.51 24.42
N LEU A 122 14.43 -8.61 24.17
CA LEU A 122 15.51 -8.34 25.11
C LEU A 122 14.96 -7.78 26.42
N VAL A 123 14.07 -6.79 26.36
CA VAL A 123 13.46 -6.18 27.55
C VAL A 123 12.65 -7.22 28.34
N GLN A 124 11.85 -8.05 27.66
CA GLN A 124 11.10 -9.13 28.29
C GLN A 124 12.01 -10.10 29.05
N ARG A 125 13.16 -10.45 28.49
CA ARG A 125 14.14 -11.34 29.13
C ARG A 125 14.78 -10.70 30.37
N GLN A 126 15.07 -9.40 30.33
CA GLN A 126 15.79 -8.71 31.42
C GLN A 126 14.90 -8.35 32.61
N ILE A 127 13.71 -7.80 32.35
CA ILE A 127 12.84 -7.26 33.41
C ILE A 127 11.49 -7.97 33.51
N GLY A 128 11.18 -8.91 32.61
CA GLY A 128 9.89 -9.60 32.59
C GLY A 128 8.74 -8.61 32.36
N GLN A 129 7.74 -8.68 33.23
CA GLN A 129 6.57 -7.79 33.24
C GLN A 129 6.73 -6.59 34.19
N LYS A 130 7.94 -6.36 34.73
CA LYS A 130 8.16 -5.25 35.66
C LYS A 130 8.07 -3.91 34.92
N PRO A 131 7.57 -2.84 35.59
CA PRO A 131 7.62 -1.49 35.05
C PRO A 131 9.04 -1.08 34.69
N GLY A 132 9.17 -0.34 33.58
CA GLY A 132 10.45 0.22 33.17
C GLY A 132 10.89 1.35 34.09
N THR A 133 12.20 1.58 34.20
CA THR A 133 12.77 2.69 34.99
C THR A 133 12.34 4.08 34.49
N GLY A 134 11.85 4.17 33.25
CA GLY A 134 11.23 5.38 32.68
C GLY A 134 9.76 5.58 33.03
N GLY A 135 9.18 4.80 33.96
CA GLY A 135 7.79 4.94 34.40
C GLY A 135 6.74 4.33 33.46
N THR A 136 7.15 3.71 32.36
CA THR A 136 6.25 2.97 31.46
C THR A 136 6.00 1.55 31.99
N GLY A 137 5.00 0.86 31.43
CA GLY A 137 4.77 -0.57 31.69
C GLY A 137 5.90 -1.51 31.21
N GLY A 138 7.03 -0.96 30.74
CA GLY A 138 8.18 -1.72 30.26
C GLY A 138 7.82 -2.50 28.99
N PHE A 139 7.77 -3.82 29.12
CA PHE A 139 7.40 -4.73 28.04
C PHE A 139 6.03 -4.41 27.41
N SER A 140 5.00 -4.12 28.22
CA SER A 140 3.63 -3.90 27.73
C SER A 140 3.51 -2.66 26.85
N TYR A 141 4.20 -1.57 27.22
CA TYR A 141 4.27 -0.35 26.43
C TYR A 141 5.01 -0.55 25.10
N LEU A 142 6.15 -1.25 25.14
CA LEU A 142 6.92 -1.54 23.91
C LEU A 142 6.16 -2.47 22.97
N HIS A 143 5.46 -3.47 23.50
CA HIS A 143 4.62 -4.36 22.72
C HIS A 143 3.47 -3.61 22.02
N GLN A 144 2.91 -2.57 22.66
CA GLN A 144 1.86 -1.75 22.06
C GLN A 144 2.38 -0.86 20.92
N THR A 145 3.65 -0.42 20.99
CA THR A 145 4.26 0.48 20.00
C THR A 145 4.95 -0.24 18.82
N ALA A 146 5.02 -1.57 18.88
CA ALA A 146 5.47 -2.41 17.78
C ALA A 146 4.34 -3.02 16.94
N LYS A 147 3.07 -2.77 17.31
CA LYS A 147 1.94 -2.88 16.39
C LYS A 147 1.87 -1.63 15.51
#